data_AF-A0A7C0YFR1-F1
#
_entry.id   AF-A0A7C0YFR1-F1
#
_cell.length_a   1.000
_cell.length_b   1.000
_cell.length_c   1.000
_cell.angle_alpha   90.00
_cell.angle_beta   90.00
_cell.angle_gamma   90.00
#
_symmetry.space_group_name_H-M   'P 1'
#
loop_
_entity.id
_entity.type
_entity.pdbx_description
1 polymer ?
#
loop_
_entity_poly.entity_id
_entity_poly.type
_entity_poly.pdbx_seq_one_letter_code
_entity_poly.pdbx_strand_id
1 'polypeptide(L)' 'PISAYLQTAIHGLATHHVHVVADAISSRSLHNRDIAFRRMEQAGVSVTSTETVIYEILEQAGTDLFKDVLPLVK' A
#
# COMPACT_ATOMS: atom_id res chain seq x y z
N PRO A 1 8.32 13.79 -2.26
CA PRO A 1 7.47 14.01 -3.45
C PRO A 1 6.95 12.65 -3.95
N ILE A 2 5.77 12.58 -4.57
CA ILE A 2 5.21 11.28 -4.99
C ILE A 2 6.12 10.49 -5.95
N SER A 3 6.94 11.20 -6.72
CA SER A 3 7.93 10.62 -7.63
C SER A 3 8.96 9.71 -6.93
N ALA A 4 9.33 9.99 -5.68
CA ALA A 4 10.27 9.15 -4.94
C ALA A 4 9.65 7.78 -4.60
N TYR A 5 8.39 7.76 -4.14
CA TYR A 5 7.67 6.50 -3.89
C TYR A 5 7.50 5.69 -5.17
N LEU A 6 7.20 6.35 -6.30
CA LEU A 6 7.08 5.70 -7.61
C LEU A 6 8.38 5.00 -8.02
N GLN A 7 9.52 5.70 -7.94
CA GLN A 7 10.81 5.14 -8.34
C GLN A 7 11.22 3.97 -7.46
N THR A 8 11.11 4.12 -6.13
CA THR A 8 11.45 3.05 -5.19
C THR A 8 10.56 1.82 -5.41
N ALA A 9 9.25 2.01 -5.58
CA ALA A 9 8.32 0.90 -5.78
C ALA A 9 8.63 0.13 -7.08
N ILE A 10 8.82 0.83 -8.20
CA ILE A 10 9.14 0.19 -9.48
C ILE A 10 10.50 -0.50 -9.43
N HIS A 11 11.52 0.12 -8.82
CA HIS A 11 12.83 -0.50 -8.71
C HIS A 11 12.80 -1.76 -7.85
N GLY A 12 12.01 -1.78 -6.76
CA GLY A 12 11.87 -2.92 -5.87
C GLY A 12 11.30 -4.17 -6.56
N LEU A 13 10.48 -4.01 -7.62
CA LEU A 13 9.90 -5.12 -8.38
C LEU A 13 10.95 -6.05 -9.01
N ALA A 14 12.19 -5.59 -9.19
CA ALA A 14 13.26 -6.44 -9.70
C ALA A 14 13.59 -7.61 -8.76
N THR A 15 13.28 -7.50 -7.47
CA THR A 15 13.69 -8.48 -6.44
C THR A 15 12.60 -8.81 -5.42
N HIS A 16 11.48 -8.08 -5.40
CA HIS A 16 10.43 -8.22 -4.38
C HIS A 16 9.04 -8.14 -5.00
N HIS A 17 8.07 -8.73 -4.29
CA HIS A 17 6.65 -8.38 -4.46
C HIS A 17 6.40 -7.07 -3.73
N VAL A 18 6.07 -6.01 -4.48
CA VAL A 18 5.94 -4.67 -3.92
C VAL A 18 4.47 -4.34 -3.71
N HIS A 19 4.12 -4.00 -2.47
CA HIS A 19 2.83 -3.46 -2.08
C HIS A 19 2.99 -1.99 -1.68
N VAL A 20 2.11 -1.13 -2.17
CA VAL A 20 2.05 0.29 -1.83
C VAL A 20 0.73 0.58 -1.15
N VAL A 21 0.81 1.06 0.09
CA VAL A 21 -0.34 1.39 0.94
C VAL A 21 -0.78 2.84 0.64
N ALA A 22 -1.85 3.00 -0.14
CA ALA A 22 -2.24 4.26 -0.75
C ALA A 22 -2.69 5.34 0.25
N ASP A 23 -3.42 4.94 1.30
CA ASP A 23 -3.88 5.82 2.38
C ASP A 23 -2.76 6.24 3.34
N ALA A 24 -1.63 5.53 3.33
CA ALA A 24 -0.40 5.90 4.03
C ALA A 24 0.53 6.81 3.20
N ILE A 25 0.13 7.23 1.99
CA ILE A 25 0.95 8.09 1.12
C ILE A 25 0.30 9.46 0.89
N SER A 26 1.04 10.50 1.29
CA SER A 26 0.69 11.88 1.02
C SER A 26 1.49 12.48 -0.15
N SER A 27 0.86 13.43 -0.84
CA SER A 27 1.46 14.19 -1.92
C SER A 27 0.91 15.62 -1.88
N ARG A 28 1.74 16.61 -2.25
CA ARG A 28 1.31 18.01 -2.38
C ARG A 28 0.28 18.22 -3.51
N SER A 29 0.23 17.31 -4.48
CA SER A 29 -0.74 17.30 -5.56
C SER A 29 -1.43 15.94 -5.61
N LEU A 30 -2.75 15.95 -5.41
CA LEU A 30 -3.59 14.76 -5.51
C LEU A 30 -3.60 14.21 -6.94
N HIS A 31 -3.68 15.09 -7.95
CA HIS A 31 -3.59 14.71 -9.35
C HIS A 31 -2.31 13.93 -9.68
N ASN A 32 -1.16 14.42 -9.20
CA ASN A 32 0.12 13.72 -9.40
C ASN A 32 0.18 12.40 -8.61
N ARG A 33 -0.51 12.33 -7.46
CA ARG A 33 -0.63 11.11 -6.66
C ARG A 33 -1.35 10.02 -7.44
N ASP A 34 -2.51 10.33 -7.99
CA ASP A 34 -3.34 9.36 -8.69
C ASP A 34 -2.68 8.89 -9.99
N ILE A 35 -1.94 9.78 -10.68
CA ILE A 35 -1.10 9.38 -11.82
C ILE A 35 -0.01 8.41 -11.39
N ALA A 36 0.66 8.66 -10.26
CA ALA A 36 1.72 7.78 -9.79
C ALA A 36 1.18 6.40 -9.39
N PHE A 37 0.05 6.32 -8.69
CA PHE A 37 -0.57 5.04 -8.34
C PHE A 37 -0.94 4.24 -9.59
N ARG A 38 -1.60 4.85 -10.58
CA ARG A 38 -1.88 4.16 -11.85
C ARG A 38 -0.62 3.64 -12.55
N ARG A 39 0.47 4.42 -12.50
CA ARG A 39 1.76 3.98 -13.06
C ARG A 39 2.39 2.83 -12.27
N MET A 40 2.26 2.83 -10.94
CA MET A 40 2.71 1.73 -10.09
C MET A 40 1.94 0.45 -10.42
N GLU A 41 0.61 0.53 -10.49
CA GLU A 41 -0.26 -0.60 -10.87
C GLU A 41 0.11 -1.17 -12.25
N GLN A 42 0.26 -0.31 -13.25
CA GLN A 42 0.67 -0.70 -14.60
C GLN A 42 2.06 -1.37 -14.65
N ALA A 43 2.96 -1.02 -13.73
CA ALA A 43 4.27 -1.64 -13.61
C ALA A 43 4.24 -2.99 -12.87
N GLY A 44 3.11 -3.35 -12.24
CA GLY A 44 2.96 -4.59 -11.47
C GLY A 44 3.11 -4.42 -9.95
N VAL A 45 3.12 -3.19 -9.45
CA VAL A 45 3.05 -2.92 -8.00
C VAL A 45 1.60 -3.07 -7.53
N SER A 46 1.37 -3.83 -6.46
CA SER A 46 0.05 -3.92 -5.84
C SER A 46 -0.24 -2.65 -5.05
N VAL A 47 -1.24 -1.87 -5.46
CA VAL A 47 -1.73 -0.73 -4.67
C VAL A 47 -2.86 -1.20 -3.77
N THR A 48 -2.73 -0.98 -2.47
CA THR A 48 -3.64 -1.48 -1.41
C THR A 48 -3.91 -0.39 -0.38
N SER A 49 -4.70 -0.69 0.66
CA SER A 49 -4.95 0.20 1.81
C SER A 49 -4.37 -0.38 3.10
N THR A 50 -4.29 0.44 4.14
CA THR A 50 -3.80 0.01 5.45
C THR A 50 -4.68 -1.10 6.00
N GLU A 51 -6.00 -0.95 5.88
CA GLU A 51 -6.99 -1.96 6.27
C GLU A 51 -6.79 -3.28 5.51
N THR A 52 -6.73 -3.21 4.17
CA THR A 52 -6.62 -4.42 3.34
C THR A 52 -5.33 -5.18 3.64
N VAL A 53 -4.18 -4.49 3.75
CA VAL A 53 -2.90 -5.14 4.07
C VAL A 53 -2.93 -5.81 5.45
N ILE A 54 -3.54 -5.17 6.44
CA ILE A 54 -3.65 -5.75 7.78
C ILE A 54 -4.51 -7.02 7.74
N TYR A 55 -5.65 -6.98 7.05
CA TYR A 55 -6.51 -8.16 6.93
C TYR A 55 -5.89 -9.28 6.08
N GLU A 56 -5.16 -8.95 5.01
CA GLU A 56 -4.39 -9.93 4.23
C GLU A 56 -3.35 -10.66 5.08
N ILE A 57 -2.62 -9.92 5.93
CA ILE A 57 -1.58 -10.51 6.82
C ILE A 57 -2.20 -11.35 7.93
N LEU A 58 -3.35 -10.94 8.46
CA LEU A 58 -3.99 -11.64 9.58
C LEU A 58 -4.62 -12.98 9.16
N GLU A 59 -4.96 -13.16 7.86
CA GLU A 59 -5.55 -14.34 7.20
C GLU A 59 -6.89 -14.85 7.76
N GLN A 60 -7.11 -14.76 9.08
CA GLN A 60 -8.27 -15.25 9.79
C GLN A 60 -8.84 -14.21 10.76
N ALA A 61 -10.11 -13.87 10.58
CA ALA A 61 -10.85 -13.02 11.49
C ALA A 61 -11.19 -13.72 12.81
N GLY A 62 -11.35 -12.94 13.89
CA GLY A 62 -11.84 -13.42 15.18
C GLY A 62 -10.80 -14.12 16.07
N THR A 63 -9.55 -14.22 15.62
CA THR A 63 -8.41 -14.62 16.46
C THR A 63 -8.13 -13.56 17.53
N ASP A 64 -7.42 -13.92 18.59
CA ASP A 64 -7.06 -12.94 19.62
C ASP A 64 -6.12 -11.86 19.06
N LEU A 65 -5.20 -12.24 18.17
CA LEU A 65 -4.37 -11.27 17.43
C LEU A 65 -5.22 -10.32 16.58
N PHE A 66 -6.26 -10.82 15.91
CA PHE A 66 -7.17 -9.97 15.14
C PHE A 66 -7.88 -8.94 16.04
N LYS A 67 -8.36 -9.36 17.21
CA LYS A 67 -9.01 -8.46 18.19
C LYS A 67 -8.05 -7.39 18.70
N ASP A 68 -6.77 -7.75 18.90
CA ASP A 68 -5.74 -6.82 19.39
C ASP A 68 -5.30 -5.81 18.33
N VAL A 69 -5.33 -6.18 17.04
CA VAL A 69 -4.95 -5.30 15.92
C VAL A 69 -6.12 -4.43 15.47
N LEU A 70 -7.38 -4.88 15.64
CA LEU A 70 -8.57 -4.14 15.23
C LEU A 70 -8.61 -2.65 15.66
N PRO A 71 -8.16 -2.25 16.87
CA PRO A 71 -8.13 -0.85 17.28
C PRO A 71 -7.19 0.05 16.46
N LEU A 72 -6.23 -0.53 15.73
CA LEU A 72 -5.29 0.18 14.85
C LEU A 72 -5.89 0.48 13.48
N VAL A 73 -6.99 -0.19 13.12
CA VAL A 73 -7.72 -0.03 11.86
C VAL A 73 -9.01 0.75 12.16
N LYS A 74 -9.10 2.01 11.72
CA LYS A 74 -10.26 2.89 11.93
C LYS A 74 -10.62 3.68 10.69
#